data_AF-A0A2N0QIS1-F1
#
_entry.id   AF-A0A2N0QIS1-F1
#
_cell.length_a   1.000
_cell.length_b   1.000
_cell.length_c   1.000
_cell.angle_alpha   90.00
_cell.angle_beta   90.00
_cell.angle_gamma   90.00
#
_symmetry.space_group_name_H-M   'P 1'
#
loop_
_entity.id
_entity.type
_entity.pdbx_description
1 polymer ?
#
loop_
_entity_poly.entity_id
_entity_poly.type
_entity_poly.pdbx_seq_one_letter_code
_entity_poly.pdbx_strand_id
1 'polypeptide(L)'
;PDKKAEPPIASTSGTSETTKTSEPSEPAIDKPETSKPPKPIERISNVLKAPKPSNNEILATRTRREERLRKWATDHGEDPDKFIMITEKDVNLSREYRDRMMADAKVIEFARENKMDLNDLFYMTRRERLISEKIYLREFEDVGKPREYIYDDEEWQKNVSILQENGDIKF
;
A
#
# COMPACT_ATOMS: atom_id res chain seq x y z
N PRO A 1 5.88 75.24 9.03
CA PRO A 1 4.57 74.59 8.81
C PRO A 1 4.50 73.23 9.54
N ASP A 2 3.74 73.24 10.62
CA ASP A 2 2.95 72.14 11.21
C ASP A 2 3.65 70.89 11.77
N LYS A 3 3.98 70.99 13.07
CA LYS A 3 3.86 69.89 14.02
C LYS A 3 2.39 69.64 14.31
N LYS A 4 1.91 68.41 14.10
CA LYS A 4 0.60 67.92 14.58
C LYS A 4 0.88 66.55 15.22
N ALA A 5 1.13 66.46 16.53
CA ALA A 5 0.16 66.48 17.63
C ALA A 5 -0.87 65.35 17.49
N GLU A 6 -0.52 64.19 18.02
CA GLU A 6 -1.35 63.00 18.18
C GLU A 6 -2.10 63.10 19.53
N PRO A 7 -3.42 62.87 19.60
CA PRO A 7 -4.16 62.85 20.87
C PRO A 7 -4.07 61.48 21.56
N PRO A 8 -4.11 61.43 22.91
CA PRO A 8 -3.98 60.18 23.66
C PRO A 8 -5.34 59.46 23.71
N ILE A 9 -5.38 58.20 23.27
CA ILE A 9 -6.53 57.33 23.51
C ILE A 9 -6.28 56.49 24.77
N ALA A 10 -7.18 56.67 25.74
CA ALA A 10 -7.21 55.99 27.01
C ALA A 10 -7.59 54.52 26.82
N SER A 11 -6.75 53.60 27.31
CA SER A 11 -7.11 52.19 27.48
C SER A 11 -7.69 52.02 28.88
N THR A 12 -9.00 51.76 28.94
CA THR A 12 -9.72 51.42 30.16
C THR A 12 -9.37 50.00 30.62
N SER A 13 -9.07 49.93 31.91
CA SER A 13 -8.89 48.73 32.73
C SER A 13 -10.04 47.74 32.56
N GLY A 14 -9.70 46.49 32.22
CA GLY A 14 -10.57 45.32 32.28
C GLY A 14 -9.89 44.24 33.10
N THR A 15 -10.20 44.20 34.39
CA THR A 15 -9.83 43.13 35.34
C THR A 15 -10.28 41.79 34.77
N SER A 16 -9.37 40.82 34.62
CA SER A 16 -9.72 39.42 34.43
C SER A 16 -9.41 38.68 35.73
N GLU A 17 -10.48 38.31 36.43
CA GLU A 17 -10.46 37.47 37.62
C GLU A 17 -9.89 36.09 37.29
N THR A 18 -8.93 35.68 38.12
CA THR A 18 -8.43 34.31 38.21
C THR A 18 -9.55 33.41 38.72
N THR A 19 -10.03 32.47 37.91
CA THR A 19 -10.83 31.34 38.39
C THR A 19 -10.16 30.02 38.02
N LYS A 20 -10.14 29.16 39.02
CA LYS A 20 -9.35 27.94 39.17
C LYS A 20 -9.75 26.86 38.16
N THR A 21 -8.75 26.11 37.73
CA THR A 21 -8.74 24.65 37.53
C THR A 21 -10.00 24.01 36.96
N SER A 22 -9.93 23.65 35.68
CA SER A 22 -10.40 22.37 35.18
C SER A 22 -9.55 22.07 33.94
N GLU A 23 -8.63 21.11 34.08
CA GLU A 23 -7.90 20.57 32.93
C GLU A 23 -8.91 20.09 31.87
N PRO A 24 -8.68 20.31 30.57
CA PRO A 24 -9.43 19.59 29.56
C PRO A 24 -9.04 18.12 29.70
N SER A 25 -9.97 17.27 30.17
CA SER A 25 -9.79 15.83 30.04
C SER A 25 -9.54 15.52 28.56
N GLU A 26 -8.31 15.14 28.25
CA GLU A 26 -8.02 14.46 26.99
C GLU A 26 -9.01 13.29 26.87
N PRO A 27 -9.72 13.12 25.75
CA PRO A 27 -10.45 11.89 25.54
C PRO A 27 -9.40 10.78 25.58
N ALA A 28 -9.54 9.86 26.54
CA ALA A 28 -8.74 8.66 26.59
C ALA A 28 -8.89 7.96 25.23
N ILE A 29 -7.90 8.16 24.36
CA ILE A 29 -7.78 7.41 23.12
C ILE A 29 -7.48 6.01 23.61
N ASP A 30 -8.52 5.19 23.66
CA ASP A 30 -8.39 3.78 23.87
C ASP A 30 -7.46 3.29 22.76
N LYS A 31 -6.22 2.99 23.17
CA LYS A 31 -5.13 2.60 22.30
C LYS A 31 -5.68 1.43 21.47
N PRO A 32 -5.80 1.53 20.14
CA PRO A 32 -6.25 0.39 19.38
C PRO A 32 -5.29 -0.74 19.70
N GLU A 33 -5.85 -1.84 20.20
CA GLU A 33 -5.10 -3.07 20.40
C GLU A 33 -4.32 -3.29 19.12
N THR A 34 -3.00 -3.42 19.27
CA THR A 34 -2.09 -3.71 18.17
C THR A 34 -2.50 -5.07 17.61
N SER A 35 -3.42 -5.05 16.65
CA SER A 35 -3.76 -6.26 15.90
C SER A 35 -2.45 -6.69 15.28
N LYS A 36 -1.97 -7.87 15.69
CA LYS A 36 -0.72 -8.45 15.19
C LYS A 36 -0.64 -8.22 13.68
N PRO A 37 0.53 -7.87 13.13
CA PRO A 37 0.67 -7.75 11.69
C PRO A 37 0.09 -9.01 11.06
N PRO A 38 -0.70 -8.87 9.99
CA PRO A 38 -1.31 -10.03 9.39
C PRO A 38 -0.23 -11.03 9.01
N LYS A 39 -0.48 -12.32 9.29
CA LYS A 39 0.47 -13.36 8.93
C LYS A 39 0.59 -13.33 7.42
N PRO A 40 1.80 -13.15 6.86
CA PRO A 40 2.00 -13.21 5.42
C PRO A 40 1.31 -14.46 4.88
N ILE A 41 0.43 -14.29 3.90
CA ILE A 41 -0.21 -15.44 3.24
C ILE A 41 0.93 -16.35 2.79
N GLU A 42 0.84 -17.62 3.19
CA GLU A 42 1.85 -18.67 2.97
C GLU A 42 2.35 -18.77 1.51
N ARG A 43 1.63 -18.18 0.54
CA ARG A 43 1.98 -18.19 -0.87
C ARG A 43 3.29 -17.51 -1.24
N ILE A 44 3.70 -16.45 -0.54
CA ILE A 44 4.95 -15.74 -0.90
C ILE A 44 6.05 -16.10 0.09
N SER A 45 5.73 -16.22 1.38
CA SER A 45 6.70 -16.60 2.42
C SER A 45 7.24 -18.03 2.23
N ASN A 46 6.44 -18.95 1.68
CA ASN A 46 6.91 -20.31 1.40
C ASN A 46 7.79 -20.38 0.14
N VAL A 47 7.71 -19.45 -0.81
CA VAL A 47 8.52 -19.51 -2.04
C VAL A 47 10.01 -19.32 -1.75
N LEU A 48 10.37 -18.52 -0.72
CA LEU A 48 11.77 -18.32 -0.32
C LEU A 48 12.27 -19.28 0.75
N LYS A 49 11.37 -19.84 1.57
CA LYS A 49 11.73 -20.77 2.66
C LYS A 49 11.63 -22.25 2.28
N ALA A 50 10.94 -22.58 1.19
CA ALA A 50 10.83 -23.95 0.69
C ALA A 50 12.10 -24.39 -0.06
N PRO A 51 12.34 -25.72 -0.18
CA PRO A 51 13.31 -26.25 -1.12
C PRO A 51 13.07 -25.65 -2.51
N LYS A 52 14.16 -25.35 -3.24
CA LYS A 52 14.07 -24.79 -4.59
C LYS A 52 13.07 -25.61 -5.41
N PRO A 53 11.93 -25.04 -5.82
CA PRO A 53 10.90 -25.79 -6.51
C PRO A 53 11.45 -26.32 -7.84
N SER A 54 10.98 -27.49 -8.25
CA SER A 54 11.36 -28.03 -9.55
C SER A 54 10.82 -27.14 -10.68
N ASN A 55 11.48 -27.13 -11.83
CA ASN A 55 11.03 -26.33 -12.99
C ASN A 55 9.58 -26.65 -13.39
N ASN A 56 9.13 -27.90 -13.20
CA ASN A 56 7.76 -28.31 -13.46
C ASN A 56 6.76 -27.70 -12.47
N GLU A 57 7.11 -27.58 -11.20
CA GLU A 57 6.27 -26.93 -10.17
C GLU A 57 6.18 -25.42 -10.40
N ILE A 58 7.28 -24.78 -10.80
CA ILE A 58 7.31 -23.37 -11.19
C ILE A 58 6.35 -23.15 -12.36
N LEU A 59 6.47 -23.95 -13.42
CA LEU A 59 5.62 -23.84 -14.60
C LEU A 59 4.14 -24.06 -14.25
N ALA A 60 3.83 -25.09 -13.45
CA ALA A 60 2.46 -25.37 -13.01
C ALA A 60 1.87 -24.21 -12.19
N THR A 61 2.66 -23.63 -11.29
CA THR A 61 2.25 -22.48 -10.47
C THR A 61 1.99 -21.25 -11.33
N ARG A 62 2.87 -21.00 -12.31
CA ARG A 62 2.71 -19.91 -13.29
C ARG A 62 1.44 -20.08 -14.13
N THR A 63 1.22 -21.26 -14.71
CA THR A 63 0.01 -21.55 -15.50
C THR A 63 -1.25 -21.33 -14.67
N ARG A 64 -1.29 -21.87 -13.44
CA ARG A 64 -2.43 -21.71 -12.53
C ARG A 64 -2.67 -20.26 -12.12
N ARG A 65 -1.63 -19.42 -12.06
CA ARG A 65 -1.75 -17.97 -11.81
C ARG A 65 -2.33 -17.27 -13.03
N GLU A 66 -1.80 -17.55 -14.22
CA GLU A 66 -2.27 -16.94 -15.48
C GLU A 66 -3.72 -17.31 -15.80
N GLU A 67 -4.14 -18.57 -15.61
CA GLU A 67 -5.53 -19.00 -15.79
C GLU A 67 -6.51 -18.22 -14.92
N ARG A 68 -6.17 -17.97 -13.66
CA ARG A 68 -7.03 -17.19 -12.75
C ARG A 68 -7.13 -15.73 -13.14
N LEU A 69 -6.01 -15.12 -13.56
CA LEU A 69 -6.00 -13.74 -14.03
C LEU A 69 -6.84 -13.58 -15.30
N ARG A 70 -6.71 -14.54 -16.24
CA ARG A 70 -7.54 -14.59 -17.44
C ARG A 70 -9.01 -14.74 -17.10
N LYS A 71 -9.36 -15.64 -16.17
CA LYS A 71 -10.73 -15.80 -15.69
C LYS A 71 -11.28 -14.51 -15.08
N TRP A 72 -10.48 -13.85 -14.22
CA TRP A 72 -10.87 -12.58 -13.61
C TRP A 72 -11.12 -11.50 -14.68
N ALA A 73 -10.23 -11.38 -15.66
CA ALA A 73 -10.39 -10.43 -16.76
C ALA A 73 -11.71 -10.68 -17.52
N THR A 74 -11.98 -11.92 -17.90
CA THR A 74 -13.25 -12.31 -18.55
C THR A 74 -14.47 -11.99 -17.70
N ASP A 75 -14.43 -12.32 -16.40
CA ASP A 75 -15.53 -12.07 -15.45
C ASP A 75 -15.83 -10.56 -15.29
N HIS A 76 -14.88 -9.68 -15.63
CA HIS A 76 -15.00 -8.23 -15.53
C HIS A 76 -15.08 -7.52 -16.89
N GLY A 77 -15.24 -8.27 -17.99
CA GLY A 77 -15.36 -7.72 -19.34
C GLY A 77 -14.04 -7.16 -19.91
N GLU A 78 -12.91 -7.49 -19.30
CA GLU A 78 -11.57 -7.17 -19.79
C GLU A 78 -11.10 -8.26 -20.76
N ASP A 79 -10.27 -7.89 -21.75
CA ASP A 79 -9.62 -8.84 -22.64
C ASP A 79 -8.56 -9.65 -21.87
N PRO A 80 -8.71 -10.97 -21.71
CA PRO A 80 -7.81 -11.78 -20.91
C PRO A 80 -6.39 -11.84 -21.47
N ASP A 81 -6.22 -11.84 -22.80
CA ASP A 81 -4.91 -11.87 -23.45
C ASP A 81 -4.18 -10.54 -23.24
N LYS A 82 -4.89 -9.44 -23.46
CA LYS A 82 -4.35 -8.09 -23.22
C LYS A 82 -4.05 -7.83 -21.75
N PHE A 83 -4.88 -8.35 -20.85
CA PHE A 83 -4.76 -8.13 -19.41
C PHE A 83 -3.50 -8.78 -18.83
N ILE A 84 -3.19 -10.03 -19.22
CA ILE A 84 -2.03 -10.76 -18.67
C ILE A 84 -0.71 -10.50 -19.39
N MET A 85 -0.74 -9.78 -20.51
CA MET A 85 0.42 -9.46 -21.32
C MET A 85 1.30 -8.44 -20.59
N ILE A 86 2.55 -8.84 -20.29
CA ILE A 86 3.59 -7.92 -19.83
C ILE A 86 4.15 -7.22 -21.06
N THR A 87 4.02 -5.91 -21.11
CA THR A 87 4.60 -5.06 -22.16
C THR A 87 5.99 -4.57 -21.77
N GLU A 88 6.75 -4.06 -22.73
CA GLU A 88 8.04 -3.41 -22.45
C GLU A 88 7.89 -2.23 -21.48
N LYS A 89 6.80 -1.46 -21.61
CA LYS A 89 6.46 -0.39 -20.66
C LYS A 89 6.30 -0.93 -19.24
N ASP A 90 5.61 -2.05 -19.07
CA ASP A 90 5.41 -2.67 -17.76
C ASP A 90 6.76 -3.08 -17.13
N VAL A 91 7.70 -3.60 -17.93
CA VAL A 91 9.07 -3.93 -17.47
C VAL A 91 9.84 -2.69 -17.07
N ASN A 92 9.79 -1.63 -17.87
CA ASN A 92 10.48 -0.36 -17.60
C ASN A 92 9.91 0.35 -16.34
N LEU A 93 8.61 0.20 -16.09
CA LEU A 93 7.93 0.75 -14.93
C LEU A 93 7.92 -0.18 -13.71
N SER A 94 8.43 -1.40 -13.83
CA SER A 94 8.42 -2.40 -12.74
C SER A 94 8.93 -1.84 -11.42
N ARG A 95 9.97 -0.99 -11.48
CA ARG A 95 10.52 -0.30 -10.31
C ARG A 95 9.54 0.63 -9.64
N GLU A 96 8.92 1.49 -10.43
CA GLU A 96 7.94 2.45 -9.96
C GLU A 96 6.67 1.75 -9.44
N TYR A 97 6.26 0.65 -10.09
CA TYR A 97 5.15 -0.17 -9.61
C TYR A 97 5.41 -0.79 -8.24
N ARG A 98 6.67 -1.13 -7.91
CA ARG A 98 6.99 -1.55 -6.55
C ARG A 98 6.83 -0.40 -5.55
N ASP A 99 7.43 0.75 -5.84
CA ASP A 99 7.36 1.90 -4.94
C ASP A 99 5.91 2.32 -4.66
N ARG A 100 5.07 2.32 -5.70
CA ARG A 100 3.63 2.61 -5.59
C ARG A 100 2.85 1.52 -4.87
N MET A 101 3.15 0.23 -5.07
CA MET A 101 2.51 -0.85 -4.30
C MET A 101 2.79 -0.74 -2.80
N MET A 102 3.99 -0.29 -2.42
CA MET A 102 4.30 -0.04 -1.01
C MET A 102 3.52 1.16 -0.46
N ALA A 103 3.34 2.21 -1.25
CA ALA A 103 2.47 3.32 -0.88
C ALA A 103 1.02 2.84 -0.71
N ASP A 104 0.49 2.07 -1.67
CA ASP A 104 -0.86 1.51 -1.61
C ASP A 104 -1.05 0.60 -0.37
N ALA A 105 -0.05 -0.20 0.01
CA ALA A 105 -0.11 -1.00 1.22
C ALA A 105 -0.24 -0.16 2.49
N LYS A 106 0.42 1.01 2.56
CA LYS A 106 0.29 1.95 3.68
C LYS A 106 -1.07 2.65 3.69
N VAL A 107 -1.63 2.91 2.50
CA VAL A 107 -2.94 3.54 2.34
C VAL A 107 -4.08 2.67 2.89
N ILE A 108 -3.93 1.34 2.88
CA ILE A 108 -4.93 0.41 3.45
C ILE A 108 -5.19 0.68 4.94
N GLU A 109 -4.13 0.85 5.73
CA GLU A 109 -4.26 1.09 7.17
C GLU A 109 -5.01 2.40 7.44
N PHE A 110 -4.62 3.46 6.72
CA PHE A 110 -5.26 4.76 6.78
C PHE A 110 -6.74 4.71 6.36
N ALA A 111 -7.06 4.05 5.25
CA ALA A 111 -8.43 3.93 4.76
C ALA A 111 -9.32 3.16 5.74
N ARG A 112 -8.79 2.10 6.37
CA ARG A 112 -9.51 1.31 7.39
C ARG A 112 -9.87 2.16 8.60
N GLU A 113 -8.93 2.96 9.10
CA GLU A 113 -9.16 3.87 10.23
C GLU A 113 -10.22 4.92 9.92
N ASN A 114 -10.25 5.41 8.68
CA ASN A 114 -11.12 6.51 8.25
C ASN A 114 -12.38 6.04 7.49
N LYS A 115 -12.62 4.74 7.34
CA LYS A 115 -13.75 4.13 6.59
C LYS A 115 -13.87 4.67 5.16
N MET A 116 -12.73 4.86 4.49
CA MET A 116 -12.67 5.34 3.11
C MET A 116 -12.70 4.18 2.11
N ASP A 117 -13.16 4.44 0.87
CA ASP A 117 -13.01 3.47 -0.20
C ASP A 117 -11.54 3.42 -0.67
N LEU A 118 -11.03 2.20 -0.81
CA LEU A 118 -9.65 1.94 -1.22
C LEU A 118 -9.44 2.28 -2.70
N ASN A 119 -10.47 2.09 -3.54
CA ASN A 119 -10.34 2.34 -4.98
C ASN A 119 -10.12 3.83 -5.29
N ASP A 120 -10.65 4.71 -4.46
CA ASP A 120 -10.46 6.16 -4.58
C ASP A 120 -9.07 6.63 -4.10
N LEU A 121 -8.35 5.76 -3.38
CA LEU A 121 -7.15 6.13 -2.64
C LEU A 121 -5.88 5.49 -3.21
N PHE A 122 -5.99 4.40 -3.97
CA PHE A 122 -4.84 3.74 -4.56
C PHE A 122 -4.22 4.52 -5.71
N TYR A 123 -2.89 4.56 -5.70
CA TYR A 123 -2.07 5.09 -6.76
C TYR A 123 -2.01 4.16 -7.98
N MET A 124 -2.30 2.88 -7.78
CA MET A 124 -2.24 1.88 -8.85
C MET A 124 -3.58 1.26 -9.19
N THR A 125 -3.78 1.10 -10.49
CA THR A 125 -4.86 0.26 -10.99
C THR A 125 -4.64 -1.20 -10.58
N ARG A 126 -5.71 -1.99 -10.56
CA ARG A 126 -5.63 -3.43 -10.29
C ARG A 126 -4.71 -4.15 -11.29
N ARG A 127 -4.75 -3.80 -12.58
CA ARG A 127 -3.86 -4.39 -13.60
C ARG A 127 -2.40 -4.14 -13.26
N GLU A 128 -2.05 -2.90 -12.92
CA GLU A 128 -0.67 -2.54 -12.60
C GLU A 128 -0.15 -3.29 -11.37
N ARG A 129 -0.97 -3.45 -10.32
CA ARG A 129 -0.62 -4.26 -9.15
C ARG A 129 -0.34 -5.72 -9.51
N LEU A 130 -1.22 -6.32 -10.32
CA LEU A 130 -1.07 -7.72 -10.75
C LEU A 130 0.12 -7.93 -11.68
N ILE A 131 0.39 -6.99 -12.58
CA ILE A 131 1.55 -7.03 -13.49
C ILE A 131 2.86 -6.83 -12.72
N SER A 132 2.89 -5.92 -11.75
CA SER A 132 4.05 -5.71 -10.85
C SER A 132 4.42 -7.00 -10.12
N GLU A 133 3.43 -7.66 -9.52
CA GLU A 133 3.65 -8.93 -8.84
C GLU A 133 4.09 -10.02 -9.81
N LYS A 134 3.51 -10.10 -11.02
CA LYS A 134 3.91 -11.06 -12.05
C LYS A 134 5.36 -10.88 -12.49
N ILE A 135 5.81 -9.63 -12.68
CA ILE A 135 7.21 -9.31 -13.01
C ILE A 135 8.12 -9.73 -11.86
N TYR A 136 7.78 -9.36 -10.62
CA TYR A 136 8.52 -9.76 -9.42
C TYR A 136 8.70 -11.28 -9.37
N LEU A 137 7.61 -12.03 -9.43
CA LEU A 137 7.65 -13.49 -9.31
C LEU A 137 8.49 -14.14 -10.42
N ARG A 138 8.42 -13.60 -11.65
CA ARG A 138 9.21 -14.09 -12.76
C ARG A 138 10.72 -13.88 -12.57
N GLU A 139 11.13 -12.76 -11.95
CA GLU A 139 12.54 -12.53 -11.62
C GLU A 139 13.10 -13.60 -10.66
N PHE A 140 12.30 -14.05 -9.69
CA PHE A 140 12.69 -15.12 -8.77
C PHE A 140 12.69 -16.49 -9.46
N GLU A 141 11.67 -16.77 -10.28
CA GLU A 141 11.51 -18.03 -11.02
C GLU A 141 12.65 -18.26 -12.03
N ASP A 142 13.05 -17.23 -12.79
CA ASP A 142 14.04 -17.35 -13.88
C ASP A 142 15.50 -17.32 -13.40
N VAL A 143 15.82 -16.57 -12.33
CA VAL A 143 17.22 -16.27 -11.93
C VAL A 143 17.59 -16.88 -10.57
N GLY A 144 16.62 -17.36 -9.79
CA GLY A 144 16.82 -17.89 -8.43
C GLY A 144 17.34 -16.86 -7.41
N LYS A 145 17.64 -15.64 -7.85
CA LYS A 145 17.94 -14.47 -7.04
C LYS A 145 17.28 -13.25 -7.70
N PRO A 146 16.54 -12.43 -6.94
CA PRO A 146 16.05 -11.15 -7.45
C PRO A 146 17.23 -10.25 -7.83
N ARG A 147 17.00 -9.31 -8.74
CA ARG A 147 17.94 -8.20 -8.95
C ARG A 147 18.12 -7.48 -7.62
N GLU A 148 19.37 -7.25 -7.22
CA GLU A 148 19.71 -6.56 -5.96
C GLU A 148 18.98 -5.21 -5.89
N TYR A 149 18.08 -5.08 -4.93
CA TYR A 149 17.13 -3.98 -4.81
C TYR A 149 17.35 -3.22 -3.50
N ILE A 150 16.91 -1.95 -3.46
CA ILE A 150 17.17 -1.03 -2.33
C ILE A 150 16.35 -1.39 -1.07
N TYR A 151 15.24 -2.12 -1.24
CA TYR A 151 14.37 -2.59 -0.16
C TYR A 151 14.72 -4.04 0.17
N ASP A 152 14.57 -4.44 1.45
CA ASP A 152 14.64 -5.85 1.77
C ASP A 152 13.45 -6.60 1.14
N ASP A 153 13.69 -7.84 0.72
CA ASP A 153 12.64 -8.67 0.13
C ASP A 153 11.47 -8.89 1.14
N GLU A 154 11.72 -8.72 2.45
CA GLU A 154 10.75 -8.94 3.52
C GLU A 154 9.65 -7.85 3.59
N GLU A 155 10.02 -6.57 3.51
CA GLU A 155 9.10 -5.43 3.52
C GLU A 155 8.21 -5.47 2.28
N TRP A 156 8.80 -5.74 1.12
CA TRP A 156 8.05 -5.94 -0.11
C TRP A 156 7.04 -7.09 0.04
N GLN A 157 7.48 -8.26 0.51
CA GLN A 157 6.59 -9.41 0.72
C GLN A 157 5.46 -9.14 1.70
N LYS A 158 5.74 -8.43 2.79
CA LYS A 158 4.73 -8.00 3.76
C LYS A 158 3.69 -7.11 3.09
N ASN A 159 4.10 -6.14 2.29
CA ASN A 159 3.20 -5.23 1.59
C ASN A 159 2.34 -5.95 0.53
N VAL A 160 2.92 -6.88 -0.23
CA VAL A 160 2.14 -7.73 -1.14
C VAL A 160 1.13 -8.56 -0.35
N SER A 161 1.51 -9.13 0.79
CA SER A 161 0.58 -9.92 1.63
C SER A 161 -0.60 -9.08 2.13
N ILE A 162 -0.35 -7.85 2.58
CA ILE A 162 -1.40 -6.90 2.98
C ILE A 162 -2.39 -6.66 1.83
N LEU A 163 -1.90 -6.43 0.62
CA LEU A 163 -2.74 -6.22 -0.56
C LEU A 163 -3.52 -7.50 -0.95
N GLN A 164 -2.94 -8.68 -0.79
CA GLN A 164 -3.65 -9.93 -1.07
C GLN A 164 -4.80 -10.19 -0.10
N GLU A 165 -4.61 -9.94 1.19
CA GLU A 165 -5.63 -10.13 2.23
C GLU A 165 -6.85 -9.23 2.02
N ASN A 166 -6.63 -7.99 1.61
CA ASN A 166 -7.70 -7.03 1.34
C ASN A 166 -8.44 -7.30 0.02
N GLY A 167 -8.03 -8.33 -0.73
CA GLY A 167 -8.66 -8.69 -2.00
C GLY A 167 -8.32 -7.76 -3.16
N ASP A 168 -7.39 -6.85 -2.90
CA ASP A 168 -6.81 -5.87 -3.81
C ASP A 168 -5.90 -6.51 -4.85
N ILE A 169 -5.25 -7.59 -4.42
CA ILE A 169 -4.48 -8.50 -5.25
C ILE A 169 -5.04 -9.91 -4.97
N LYS A 170 -6.25 -10.19 -5.48
CA LYS A 170 -6.89 -11.51 -5.31
C LYS A 170 -6.66 -12.40 -6.55
N PHE A 171 -6.20 -13.62 -6.29
CA PHE A 171 -5.91 -14.68 -7.29
C PHE A 171 -6.84 -15.89 -7.18
#